data_AF-A0A7J0DBL8-F1
#
_entry.id   AF-A0A7J0DBL8-F1
#
_cell.length_a   1.000
_cell.length_b   1.000
_cell.length_c   1.000
_cell.angle_alpha   90.00
_cell.angle_beta   90.00
_cell.angle_gamma   90.00
#
_symmetry.space_group_name_H-M   'P 1'
#
loop_
_entity.id
_entity.type
_entity.pdbx_description
1 polymer ?
#
loop_
_entity_poly.entity_id
_entity_poly.type
_entity_poly.pdbx_seq_one_letter_code
_entity_poly.pdbx_strand_id
1 'polypeptide(L)'
;MHVITGPKPKDFKVLITQLQQLRSYLSVSSSSSTTFPAKTDPFVHPDPETLSQLLHHRPGVSQLKQIHTQMITQACSSSPSLTHSLIHCYLYAKDLTTARTLFNSYPLPSPPTLLWNIMIRAYSKLYNCQEPIKLFVQMLALDRTLFIFPDEYTFTFVITSCSHQGSLVYGEIVHGMVVKSGFESNLYVGQCW
;
A
#
# COMPACT_ATOMS: atom_id res chain seq x y z
N MET A 1 12.01 34.96 -10.71
CA MET A 1 11.62 34.71 -9.30
C MET A 1 10.11 34.57 -9.25
N HIS A 2 9.57 33.35 -9.25
CA HIS A 2 8.13 33.12 -9.05
C HIS A 2 7.87 32.81 -7.59
N VAL A 3 7.08 33.69 -6.95
CA VAL A 3 6.64 33.59 -5.56
C VAL A 3 5.60 32.48 -5.46
N ILE A 4 5.87 31.47 -4.63
CA ILE A 4 4.89 30.45 -4.24
C ILE A 4 3.90 31.13 -3.29
N THR A 5 2.70 31.42 -3.79
CA THR A 5 1.60 31.89 -2.95
C THR A 5 1.06 30.72 -2.14
N GLY A 6 1.14 30.82 -0.81
CA GLY A 6 0.54 29.85 0.12
C GLY A 6 -1.00 29.77 -0.02
N PRO A 7 -1.61 28.70 0.53
CA PRO A 7 -3.04 28.44 0.40
C PRO A 7 -3.90 29.59 0.95
N LYS A 8 -5.03 29.87 0.29
CA LYS A 8 -5.88 31.02 0.58
C LYS A 8 -6.68 30.81 1.89
N PRO A 9 -7.07 31.89 2.61
CA PRO A 9 -7.68 31.82 3.95
C PRO A 9 -9.01 31.05 4.07
N LYS A 10 -9.66 30.68 2.95
CA LYS A 10 -10.91 29.91 2.95
C LYS A 10 -10.68 28.42 3.19
N ASP A 11 -9.50 27.91 2.85
CA ASP A 11 -9.15 26.49 2.99
C ASP A 11 -8.83 26.12 4.45
N PHE A 12 -8.40 27.09 5.26
CA PHE A 12 -8.08 26.89 6.68
C PHE A 12 -9.32 26.67 7.54
N LYS A 13 -10.46 27.29 7.19
CA LYS A 13 -11.73 27.08 7.90
C LYS A 13 -12.27 25.67 7.68
N VAL A 14 -12.14 25.13 6.46
CA VAL A 14 -12.55 23.76 6.13
C VAL A 14 -11.70 22.73 6.89
N LEU A 15 -10.38 22.95 6.96
CA LEU A 15 -9.45 22.11 7.73
C LEU A 15 -9.74 22.13 9.23
N ILE A 16 -10.08 23.29 9.81
CA ILE A 16 -10.47 23.37 11.23
C ILE A 16 -11.79 22.65 11.50
N THR A 17 -12.78 22.75 10.61
CA THR A 17 -14.06 22.05 10.76
C THR A 17 -13.88 20.52 10.66
N GLN A 18 -13.02 20.04 9.77
CA GLN A 18 -12.70 18.61 9.66
C GLN A 18 -11.93 18.09 10.89
N LEU A 19 -11.00 18.88 11.44
CA LEU A 19 -10.27 18.52 12.67
C LEU A 19 -11.17 18.53 13.92
N GLN A 20 -12.15 19.44 13.98
CA GLN A 20 -13.14 19.46 15.07
C GLN A 20 -14.10 18.27 15.01
N GLN A 21 -14.50 17.84 13.81
CA GLN A 21 -15.28 16.60 13.62
C GLN A 21 -14.48 15.36 14.03
N LEU A 22 -13.19 15.28 13.67
CA LEU A 22 -12.32 14.16 14.08
C LEU A 22 -12.17 14.08 15.61
N ARG A 23 -12.18 15.23 16.30
CA ARG A 23 -12.10 15.32 17.76
C ARG A 23 -13.37 14.84 18.47
N SER A 24 -14.55 15.05 17.88
CA SER A 24 -15.81 14.49 18.41
C SER A 24 -15.90 12.96 18.26
N TYR A 25 -15.25 12.38 17.25
CA TYR A 25 -15.15 10.92 17.10
C TYR A 25 -14.19 10.30 18.14
N LEU A 26 -13.14 11.02 18.54
CA LEU A 26 -12.15 10.54 19.52
C LEU A 26 -12.57 10.72 20.99
N SER A 27 -13.65 11.46 21.28
CA SER A 27 -14.16 11.66 22.64
C SER A 27 -15.28 10.68 23.04
N VAL A 28 -15.71 9.79 22.15
CA VAL A 28 -16.68 8.72 22.46
C VAL A 28 -15.96 7.38 22.50
N SER A 29 -15.05 7.24 23.46
CA SER A 29 -14.51 5.93 23.84
C SER A 29 -14.02 5.97 25.29
N SER A 30 -14.97 5.97 26.22
CA SER A 30 -14.71 5.56 27.60
C SER A 30 -15.99 5.05 28.25
N SER A 31 -16.22 3.74 28.13
CA SER A 31 -16.56 2.85 29.25
C SER A 31 -17.18 1.56 28.71
N SER A 32 -16.42 0.47 28.72
CA SER A 32 -16.94 -0.87 29.02
C SER A 32 -15.76 -1.76 29.36
N SER A 33 -15.74 -2.14 30.63
CA SER A 33 -14.88 -3.10 31.30
C SER A 33 -14.49 -4.31 30.44
N THR A 34 -13.20 -4.63 30.52
CA THR A 34 -12.63 -5.95 30.25
C THR A 34 -13.48 -7.05 30.90
N THR A 35 -14.23 -7.79 30.08
CA THR A 35 -14.70 -9.12 30.45
C THR A 35 -14.55 -9.98 29.21
N PHE A 36 -13.71 -11.03 29.32
CA PHE A 36 -13.66 -12.09 28.31
C PHE A 36 -15.08 -12.62 28.10
N PRO A 37 -15.62 -12.67 26.87
CA PRO A 37 -16.82 -13.45 26.64
C PRO A 37 -16.45 -14.93 26.78
N ALA A 38 -16.88 -15.50 27.90
CA ALA A 38 -17.04 -16.94 28.03
C ALA A 38 -17.93 -17.41 26.88
N LYS A 39 -17.38 -18.29 26.03
CA LYS A 39 -18.07 -18.99 24.94
C LYS A 39 -18.87 -18.06 24.00
N THR A 40 -18.16 -17.42 23.07
CA THR A 40 -18.77 -16.88 21.86
C THR A 40 -19.39 -18.02 21.06
N ASP A 41 -20.64 -17.85 20.64
CA ASP A 41 -21.36 -18.72 19.71
C ASP A 41 -20.48 -19.07 18.49
N PRO A 42 -20.40 -20.33 18.03
CA PRO A 42 -19.53 -20.73 16.91
C PRO A 42 -19.83 -20.04 15.58
N PHE A 43 -20.93 -19.27 15.51
CA PHE A 43 -21.49 -18.68 14.30
C PHE A 43 -21.45 -17.14 14.23
N VAL A 44 -20.86 -16.45 15.22
CA VAL A 44 -20.66 -15.00 15.08
C VAL A 44 -19.48 -14.75 14.16
N HIS A 45 -19.79 -14.60 12.87
CA HIS A 45 -18.87 -14.13 11.86
C HIS A 45 -18.44 -12.70 12.22
N PRO A 46 -17.14 -12.44 12.45
CA PRO A 46 -16.67 -11.08 12.75
C PRO A 46 -17.02 -10.16 11.59
N ASP A 47 -17.55 -8.98 11.91
CA ASP A 47 -17.89 -7.97 10.92
C ASP A 47 -16.62 -7.35 10.30
N PRO A 48 -16.73 -6.65 9.15
CA PRO A 48 -15.58 -6.03 8.48
C PRO A 48 -14.74 -5.12 9.38
N GLU A 49 -15.38 -4.45 10.34
CA GLU A 49 -14.71 -3.56 11.30
C GLU A 49 -13.83 -4.36 12.27
N THR A 50 -14.36 -5.46 12.83
CA THR A 50 -13.60 -6.38 13.68
C THR A 50 -12.40 -6.94 12.92
N LEU A 51 -12.58 -7.34 11.65
CA LEU A 51 -11.47 -7.82 10.82
C LEU A 51 -10.41 -6.74 10.57
N SER A 52 -10.83 -5.50 10.31
CA SER A 52 -9.93 -4.35 10.16
C SER A 52 -9.09 -4.13 11.42
N GLN A 53 -9.75 -4.12 12.59
CA GLN A 53 -9.08 -3.98 13.88
C GLN A 53 -8.09 -5.11 14.14
N LEU A 54 -8.47 -6.36 13.86
CA LEU A 54 -7.57 -7.51 14.00
C LEU A 54 -6.33 -7.40 13.09
N LEU A 55 -6.50 -6.95 11.85
CA LEU A 55 -5.38 -6.71 10.93
C LEU A 55 -4.46 -5.60 11.42
N HIS A 56 -5.00 -4.53 12.00
CA HIS A 56 -4.20 -3.44 12.59
C HIS A 56 -3.27 -3.89 13.71
N HIS A 57 -3.65 -4.93 14.47
CA HIS A 57 -2.82 -5.50 15.53
C HIS A 57 -1.68 -6.39 15.02
N ARG A 58 -1.53 -6.56 13.70
CA ARG A 58 -0.50 -7.38 13.04
C ARG A 58 -0.50 -8.83 13.56
N PRO A 59 -1.51 -9.61 13.23
CA PRO A 59 -1.68 -10.97 13.75
C PRO A 59 -0.55 -11.88 13.31
N GLY A 60 -0.27 -12.92 14.10
CA GLY A 60 0.66 -13.98 13.71
C GLY A 60 0.16 -14.74 12.48
N VAL A 61 1.05 -15.44 11.77
CA VAL A 61 0.76 -16.07 10.46
C VAL A 61 -0.47 -17.00 10.49
N SER A 62 -0.65 -17.79 11.56
CA SER A 62 -1.80 -18.68 11.69
C SER A 62 -3.12 -17.91 11.77
N GLN A 63 -3.17 -16.85 12.57
CA GLN A 63 -4.35 -16.00 12.71
C GLN A 63 -4.58 -15.17 11.44
N LEU A 64 -3.52 -14.69 10.79
CA LEU A 64 -3.59 -14.00 9.50
C LEU A 64 -4.26 -14.88 8.43
N LYS A 65 -3.89 -16.17 8.35
CA LYS A 65 -4.53 -17.14 7.44
C LYS A 65 -6.01 -17.36 7.78
N GLN A 66 -6.37 -17.42 9.06
CA GLN A 66 -7.77 -17.52 9.47
C GLN A 66 -8.58 -16.28 9.03
N ILE A 67 -8.04 -15.08 9.27
CA ILE A 67 -8.65 -13.82 8.83
C ILE A 67 -8.81 -13.78 7.32
N HIS A 68 -7.78 -14.17 6.56
CA HIS A 68 -7.86 -14.24 5.10
C HIS A 68 -8.97 -15.19 4.62
N THR A 69 -9.06 -16.40 5.19
CA THR A 69 -10.14 -17.35 4.88
C THR A 69 -11.51 -16.74 5.19
N GLN A 70 -11.66 -16.09 6.33
CA GLN A 70 -12.91 -15.40 6.70
C GLN A 70 -13.28 -14.32 5.68
N MET A 71 -12.33 -13.47 5.29
CA MET A 71 -12.54 -12.43 4.27
C MET A 71 -13.04 -13.01 2.94
N ILE A 72 -12.53 -14.17 2.52
CA ILE A 72 -12.99 -14.86 1.30
C ILE A 72 -14.41 -15.40 1.50
N THR A 73 -14.66 -16.14 2.58
CA THR A 73 -15.96 -16.80 2.82
C THR A 73 -17.11 -15.83 3.02
N GLN A 74 -16.84 -14.63 3.55
CA GLN A 74 -17.82 -13.58 3.80
C GLN A 74 -17.98 -12.61 2.61
N ALA A 75 -17.37 -12.90 1.45
CA ALA A 75 -17.31 -12.01 0.28
C ALA A 75 -16.77 -10.58 0.58
N CYS A 76 -16.04 -10.44 1.70
CA CYS A 76 -15.40 -9.19 2.13
C CYS A 76 -14.10 -8.90 1.37
N SER A 77 -13.65 -9.82 0.50
CA SER A 77 -12.56 -9.61 -0.46
C SER A 77 -12.81 -8.45 -1.43
N SER A 78 -14.07 -8.01 -1.57
CA SER A 78 -14.41 -6.82 -2.35
C SER A 78 -14.01 -5.50 -1.67
N SER A 79 -13.62 -5.53 -0.39
CA SER A 79 -13.20 -4.34 0.35
C SER A 79 -11.73 -3.99 0.04
N PRO A 80 -11.44 -2.83 -0.59
CA PRO A 80 -10.08 -2.44 -0.89
C PRO A 80 -9.24 -2.19 0.38
N SER A 81 -9.84 -1.60 1.42
CA SER A 81 -9.12 -1.30 2.67
C SER A 81 -8.69 -2.57 3.41
N LEU A 82 -9.57 -3.56 3.51
CA LEU A 82 -9.23 -4.85 4.13
C LEU A 82 -8.18 -5.59 3.30
N THR A 83 -8.33 -5.62 1.97
CA THR A 83 -7.36 -6.26 1.08
C THR A 83 -5.99 -5.59 1.17
N HIS A 84 -5.95 -4.26 1.24
CA HIS A 84 -4.73 -3.48 1.45
C HIS A 84 -4.03 -3.87 2.76
N SER A 85 -4.74 -3.84 3.88
CA SER A 85 -4.21 -4.23 5.20
C SER A 85 -3.74 -5.68 5.23
N LEU A 86 -4.46 -6.57 4.54
CA LEU A 86 -4.11 -7.98 4.43
C LEU A 86 -2.81 -8.19 3.65
N ILE A 87 -2.63 -7.50 2.52
CA ILE A 87 -1.36 -7.50 1.75
C ILE A 87 -0.21 -7.04 2.64
N HIS A 88 -0.37 -5.95 3.39
CA HIS A 88 0.64 -5.47 4.32
C HIS A 88 1.03 -6.51 5.37
N CYS A 89 0.05 -7.21 5.95
CA CYS A 89 0.30 -8.25 6.94
C CYS A 89 1.06 -9.44 6.32
N TYR A 90 0.71 -9.86 5.10
CA TYR A 90 1.43 -10.93 4.40
C TYR A 90 2.86 -10.54 4.03
N LEU A 91 3.09 -9.31 3.60
CA LEU A 91 4.44 -8.80 3.37
C LEU A 91 5.27 -8.75 4.66
N TYR A 92 4.66 -8.34 5.78
CA TYR A 92 5.31 -8.37 7.10
C TYR A 92 5.65 -9.79 7.54
N ALA A 93 4.75 -10.75 7.27
CA ALA A 93 4.96 -12.18 7.48
C ALA A 93 5.94 -12.83 6.48
N LYS A 94 6.51 -12.05 5.53
CA LYS A 94 7.41 -12.50 4.47
C LYS A 94 6.79 -13.52 3.50
N ASP A 95 5.47 -13.60 3.42
CA ASP A 95 4.74 -14.41 2.43
C ASP A 95 4.45 -13.56 1.19
N LEU A 96 5.49 -13.34 0.39
CA LEU A 96 5.43 -12.50 -0.81
C LEU A 96 4.51 -13.09 -1.89
N THR A 97 4.41 -14.41 -1.96
CA THR A 97 3.56 -15.12 -2.93
C THR A 97 2.10 -14.81 -2.68
N THR A 98 1.63 -14.94 -1.44
CA THR A 98 0.23 -14.66 -1.08
C THR A 98 -0.08 -13.18 -1.21
N ALA A 99 0.84 -12.30 -0.79
CA ALA A 99 0.73 -10.86 -1.01
C ALA A 99 0.58 -10.51 -2.50
N ARG A 100 1.34 -11.18 -3.39
CA ARG A 100 1.24 -10.96 -4.84
C ARG A 100 -0.07 -11.46 -5.42
N THR A 101 -0.57 -12.60 -4.96
CA THR A 101 -1.88 -13.10 -5.40
C THR A 101 -2.98 -12.11 -5.06
N LEU A 102 -3.03 -11.63 -3.82
CA LEU A 102 -4.00 -10.61 -3.37
C LEU A 102 -3.87 -9.30 -4.14
N PHE A 103 -2.64 -8.87 -4.43
CA PHE A 103 -2.38 -7.68 -5.24
C PHE A 103 -2.89 -7.82 -6.68
N ASN A 104 -2.65 -8.97 -7.32
CA ASN A 104 -3.10 -9.23 -8.68
C ASN A 104 -4.64 -9.31 -8.78
N SER A 105 -5.32 -9.74 -7.71
CA SER A 105 -6.78 -9.81 -7.62
C SER A 105 -7.39 -8.65 -6.82
N TYR A 106 -6.70 -7.52 -6.71
CA TYR A 106 -7.15 -6.40 -5.88
C TYR A 106 -8.49 -5.84 -6.39
N PRO A 107 -9.48 -5.62 -5.51
CA PRO A 107 -10.81 -5.16 -5.90
C PRO A 107 -10.79 -3.72 -6.42
N LEU A 108 -11.84 -3.29 -7.12
CA LEU A 108 -11.99 -1.90 -7.55
C LEU A 108 -12.29 -0.97 -6.36
N PRO A 109 -11.82 0.30 -6.40
CA PRO A 109 -10.93 0.88 -7.41
C PRO A 109 -9.51 0.27 -7.32
N SER A 110 -8.78 0.31 -8.44
CA SER A 110 -7.44 -0.28 -8.56
C SER A 110 -6.47 0.13 -7.45
N PRO A 111 -5.42 -0.68 -7.19
CA PRO A 111 -4.43 -0.38 -6.15
C PRO A 111 -3.87 1.04 -6.26
N PRO A 112 -3.80 1.81 -5.14
CA PRO A 112 -3.16 3.12 -5.16
C PRO A 112 -1.65 2.99 -5.43
N THR A 113 -1.02 4.06 -5.94
CA THR A 113 0.44 4.13 -6.19
C THR A 113 1.27 3.66 -4.99
N LEU A 114 0.86 4.02 -3.77
CA LEU A 114 1.53 3.56 -2.55
C LEU A 114 1.64 2.02 -2.46
N LEU A 115 0.57 1.30 -2.81
CA LEU A 115 0.55 -0.16 -2.74
C LEU A 115 1.44 -0.79 -3.82
N TRP A 116 1.49 -0.19 -5.03
CA TRP A 116 2.47 -0.56 -6.06
C TRP A 116 3.90 -0.41 -5.54
N ASN A 117 4.22 0.74 -4.93
CA ASN A 117 5.53 1.01 -4.36
C ASN A 117 5.93 0.00 -3.28
N ILE A 118 5.00 -0.39 -2.42
CA ILE A 118 5.23 -1.39 -1.38
C ILE A 118 5.54 -2.76 -2.00
N MET A 119 4.80 -3.17 -3.03
CA MET A 119 5.05 -4.43 -3.73
C MET A 119 6.41 -4.42 -4.45
N ILE A 120 6.71 -3.35 -5.22
CA ILE A 120 7.99 -3.19 -5.92
C ILE A 120 9.14 -3.17 -4.90
N ARG A 121 9.01 -2.44 -3.79
CA ARG A 121 9.99 -2.44 -2.70
C ARG A 121 10.21 -3.83 -2.13
N ALA A 122 9.15 -4.60 -1.88
CA ALA A 122 9.26 -5.95 -1.34
C ALA A 122 10.06 -6.87 -2.26
N TYR A 123 9.81 -6.81 -3.57
CA TYR A 123 10.59 -7.57 -4.57
C TYR A 123 12.01 -7.02 -4.78
N SER A 124 12.24 -5.71 -4.67
CA SER A 124 13.56 -5.08 -4.89
C SER A 124 14.64 -5.53 -3.91
N LYS A 125 14.23 -6.05 -2.75
CA LYS A 125 15.11 -6.62 -1.72
C LYS A 125 15.59 -8.03 -2.05
N LEU A 126 15.04 -8.65 -3.08
CA LEU A 126 15.48 -9.94 -3.57
C LEU A 126 16.58 -9.73 -4.62
N TYR A 127 17.47 -10.71 -4.80
CA TYR A 127 18.52 -10.69 -5.82
C TYR A 127 17.96 -11.00 -7.24
N ASN A 128 16.81 -10.42 -7.57
CA ASN A 128 16.15 -10.57 -8.86
C ASN A 128 15.40 -9.28 -9.23
N CYS A 129 15.87 -8.57 -10.25
CA CYS A 129 15.28 -7.33 -10.76
C CYS A 129 14.12 -7.57 -11.73
N GLN A 130 13.88 -8.81 -12.18
CA GLN A 130 12.81 -9.10 -13.15
C GLN A 130 11.42 -8.77 -12.59
N GLU A 131 11.12 -9.15 -11.35
CA GLU A 131 9.79 -8.90 -10.75
C GLU A 131 9.53 -7.41 -10.44
N PRO A 132 10.47 -6.65 -9.84
CA PRO A 132 10.34 -5.20 -9.72
C PRO A 132 10.09 -4.50 -11.06
N ILE A 133 10.86 -4.87 -12.10
CA ILE A 133 10.71 -4.29 -13.44
C ILE A 133 9.36 -4.67 -14.06
N LYS A 134 8.92 -5.92 -13.90
CA LYS A 134 7.63 -6.39 -14.40
C LYS A 134 6.48 -5.63 -13.76
N LEU A 135 6.51 -5.43 -12.44
CA LEU A 135 5.52 -4.60 -11.73
C LEU A 135 5.55 -3.16 -12.20
N PHE A 136 6.75 -2.57 -12.39
CA PHE A 136 6.89 -1.21 -12.92
C PHE A 136 6.30 -1.06 -14.32
N VAL A 137 6.58 -1.99 -15.24
CA VAL A 137 6.01 -1.99 -16.59
C VAL A 137 4.49 -2.18 -16.56
N GLN A 138 3.98 -3.03 -15.68
CA GLN A 138 2.53 -3.18 -15.48
C GLN A 138 1.89 -1.87 -15.00
N MET A 139 2.52 -1.17 -14.06
CA MET A 139 2.07 0.13 -13.56
C MET A 139 2.00 1.17 -14.69
N LEU A 140 3.04 1.26 -15.52
CA LEU A 140 3.09 2.16 -16.69
C LEU A 140 2.01 1.86 -17.73
N ALA A 141 1.68 0.59 -17.93
CA ALA A 141 0.62 0.20 -18.88
C ALA A 141 -0.77 0.62 -18.39
N LEU A 142 -0.96 0.71 -17.07
CA LEU A 142 -2.23 1.09 -16.43
C LEU A 142 -2.40 2.59 -16.21
N ASP A 143 -1.31 3.36 -16.25
CA ASP A 143 -1.30 4.82 -16.09
C ASP A 143 -2.44 5.50 -16.89
N ARG A 144 -2.50 5.21 -18.19
CA ARG A 144 -3.43 5.86 -19.13
C ARG A 144 -4.90 5.54 -18.87
N THR A 145 -5.20 4.43 -18.20
CA THR A 145 -6.57 3.95 -17.98
C THR A 145 -7.06 4.16 -16.56
N LEU A 146 -6.15 4.18 -15.58
CA LEU A 146 -6.47 4.21 -14.15
C LEU A 146 -5.84 5.39 -13.39
N PHE A 147 -5.13 6.29 -14.08
CA PHE A 147 -4.44 7.46 -13.49
C PHE A 147 -3.46 7.07 -12.37
N ILE A 148 -2.73 5.97 -12.56
CA ILE A 148 -1.71 5.47 -11.63
C ILE A 148 -0.32 5.77 -12.22
N PHE A 149 0.42 6.65 -11.57
CA PHE A 149 1.73 7.12 -12.05
C PHE A 149 2.86 6.66 -11.13
N PRO A 150 4.01 6.23 -11.69
CA PRO A 150 5.24 6.10 -10.92
C PRO A 150 5.63 7.41 -10.24
N ASP A 151 6.17 7.29 -9.02
CA ASP A 151 6.73 8.41 -8.26
C ASP A 151 8.23 8.17 -7.98
N GLU A 152 8.86 9.09 -7.25
CA GLU A 152 10.29 8.99 -6.90
C GLU A 152 10.64 7.70 -6.16
N TYR A 153 9.70 7.14 -5.37
CA TYR A 153 9.90 5.89 -4.66
C TYR A 153 9.85 4.71 -5.62
N THR A 154 8.92 4.73 -6.59
CA THR A 154 8.87 3.72 -7.65
C THR A 154 10.22 3.60 -8.34
N PHE A 155 10.77 4.72 -8.83
CA PHE A 155 12.05 4.73 -9.52
C PHE A 155 13.20 4.28 -8.61
N THR A 156 13.25 4.78 -7.38
CA THR A 156 14.27 4.39 -6.38
C THR A 156 14.33 2.87 -6.22
N PHE A 157 13.19 2.19 -6.04
CA PHE A 157 13.17 0.74 -5.83
C PHE A 157 13.53 -0.06 -7.08
N VAL A 158 13.12 0.40 -8.26
CA VAL A 158 13.46 -0.25 -9.53
C VAL A 158 14.97 -0.14 -9.81
N ILE A 159 15.56 1.05 -9.65
CA ILE A 159 17.00 1.26 -9.85
C ILE A 159 17.82 0.45 -8.84
N THR A 160 17.40 0.45 -7.57
CA THR A 160 18.02 -0.36 -6.51
C THR A 160 18.04 -1.84 -6.90
N SER A 161 16.95 -2.36 -7.46
CA SER A 161 16.89 -3.76 -7.89
C SER A 161 17.83 -4.06 -9.08
N CYS A 162 17.95 -3.13 -10.03
CA CYS A 162 18.88 -3.26 -11.17
C CYS A 162 20.34 -3.28 -10.68
N SER A 163 20.64 -2.42 -9.70
CA SER A 163 21.96 -2.33 -9.05
C SER A 163 22.31 -3.61 -8.29
N HIS A 164 21.36 -4.16 -7.52
CA HIS A 164 21.56 -5.44 -6.81
C HIS A 164 21.83 -6.62 -7.76
N GLN A 165 21.20 -6.63 -8.95
CA GLN A 165 21.44 -7.67 -9.95
C GLN A 165 22.69 -7.38 -10.82
N GLY A 166 23.22 -6.16 -10.80
CA GLY A 166 24.31 -5.74 -11.68
C GLY A 166 23.92 -5.68 -13.15
N SER A 167 22.64 -5.45 -13.47
CA SER A 167 22.16 -5.43 -14.85
C SER A 167 22.21 -4.04 -15.47
N LEU A 168 23.26 -3.78 -16.27
CA LEU A 168 23.42 -2.51 -16.98
C LEU A 168 22.28 -2.24 -17.96
N VAL A 169 21.84 -3.25 -18.71
CA VAL A 169 20.77 -3.12 -19.71
C VAL A 169 19.47 -2.61 -19.08
N TYR A 170 19.06 -3.18 -17.94
CA TYR A 170 17.88 -2.69 -17.24
C TYR A 170 18.10 -1.32 -16.60
N GLY A 171 19.30 -1.05 -16.09
CA GLY A 171 19.69 0.27 -15.58
C GLY A 171 19.52 1.37 -16.64
N GLU A 172 20.05 1.17 -17.85
CA GLU A 172 19.95 2.13 -18.97
C GLU A 172 18.50 2.38 -19.38
N ILE A 173 17.68 1.33 -19.47
CA ILE A 173 16.25 1.45 -19.80
C ILE A 173 15.54 2.29 -18.74
N VAL A 174 15.76 1.99 -17.45
CA VAL A 174 15.12 2.70 -16.33
C VAL A 174 15.62 4.14 -16.27
N HIS A 175 16.90 4.40 -16.55
CA HIS A 175 17.47 5.74 -16.64
C HIS A 175 16.76 6.58 -17.71
N GLY A 176 16.60 6.01 -18.91
CA GLY A 176 15.85 6.68 -19.99
C GLY A 176 14.41 7.01 -19.59
N MET A 177 13.76 6.15 -18.80
CA MET A 177 12.42 6.39 -18.27
C MET A 177 12.41 7.51 -17.21
N VAL A 178 13.38 7.56 -16.30
CA VAL A 178 13.54 8.63 -15.31
C VAL A 178 13.66 9.98 -16.00
N VAL A 179 14.53 10.10 -17.01
CA VAL A 179 14.73 11.33 -17.79
C VAL A 179 13.45 11.72 -18.53
N LYS A 180 12.77 10.76 -19.17
CA LYS A 180 11.53 11.02 -19.90
C LYS A 180 10.39 11.48 -18.97
N SER A 181 10.39 11.02 -17.72
CA SER A 181 9.39 11.37 -16.72
C SER A 181 9.73 12.64 -15.93
N GLY A 182 10.89 13.27 -16.14
CA GLY A 182 11.30 14.49 -15.44
C GLY A 182 11.82 14.27 -14.02
N PHE A 183 12.29 13.07 -13.70
CA PHE A 183 12.79 12.70 -12.36
C PHE A 183 14.33 12.74 -12.28
N GLU A 184 15.04 13.17 -13.32
CA GLU A 184 16.50 13.18 -13.38
C GLU A 184 17.16 14.07 -12.33
N SER A 185 16.50 15.15 -11.92
CA SER A 185 16.97 16.05 -10.86
C SER A 185 16.39 15.72 -9.49
N ASN A 186 15.65 14.62 -9.34
CA ASN A 186 15.08 14.22 -8.07
C ASN A 186 16.18 13.70 -7.14
N LEU A 187 16.28 14.25 -5.93
CA LEU A 187 17.32 13.91 -4.96
C LEU A 187 17.36 12.41 -4.61
N TYR A 188 16.20 11.77 -4.48
CA TYR A 188 16.13 10.34 -4.14
C TYR A 188 16.55 9.47 -5.32
N VAL A 189 16.09 9.81 -6.53
CA VAL A 189 16.41 9.05 -7.75
C VAL A 189 17.87 9.24 -8.18
N GLY A 190 18.38 10.47 -8.08
CA GLY A 190 19.76 10.81 -8.45
C GLY A 190 20.83 10.16 -7.58
N GLN A 191 20.51 9.77 -6.34
CA GLN A 191 21.41 9.03 -5.45
C GLN A 191 21.47 7.53 -5.75
N CYS A 192 20.65 7.02 -6.68
CA CYS A 192 20.55 5.60 -6.97
C CYS A 192 21.45 5.12 -8.13
N TRP A 193 22.14 6.04 -8.84
CA TRP A 193 23.07 5.73 -9.92
C TRP A 193 24.51 5.54 -9.42
#